data_AF-A0A961TJU7-F1
#
_entry.id   AF-A0A961TJU7-F1
#
_cell.length_a   1.000
_cell.length_b   1.000
_cell.length_c   1.000
_cell.angle_alpha   90.00
_cell.angle_beta   90.00
_cell.angle_gamma   90.00
#
_symmetry.space_group_name_H-M   'P 1'
#
loop_
_entity.id
_entity.type
_entity.pdbx_description
1 polymer ?
#
loop_
_entity_poly.entity_id
_entity_poly.type
_entity_poly.pdbx_seq_one_letter_code
_entity_poly.pdbx_strand_id
1 'polypeptide(L)'
;MPPVTKTTLWLVLALASAAASASADERRQASDFGHSEAEIGPLRYSMALVDGGIALLDRQTGTLEHCSVQSGQFVCRLAVDERDGYEAEIARLRARLDAQEAGQPEKPEKPRSPEKSEPKVSEDQRLNEAMRHAGRALRRFLDAVRDLRSDG
;
A
#
# COMPACT_ATOMS: atom_id res chain seq x y z
N MET A 1 -81.81 -47.36 -11.81
CA MET A 1 -81.94 -48.02 -13.13
C MET A 1 -81.93 -46.94 -14.19
N PRO A 2 -81.26 -47.04 -15.36
CA PRO A 2 -80.14 -47.88 -15.80
C PRO A 2 -78.85 -47.04 -16.12
N PRO A 3 -77.71 -47.69 -16.45
CA PRO A 3 -76.38 -47.08 -16.59
C PRO A 3 -76.07 -46.64 -18.03
N VAL A 4 -75.24 -45.61 -18.22
CA VAL A 4 -74.71 -45.27 -19.56
C VAL A 4 -73.25 -45.68 -19.65
N THR A 5 -73.05 -46.65 -20.52
CA THR A 5 -71.81 -47.31 -20.92
C THR A 5 -71.00 -46.48 -21.92
N LYS A 6 -69.69 -46.41 -21.65
CA LYS A 6 -68.53 -46.51 -22.54
C LYS A 6 -68.71 -46.37 -24.08
N THR A 7 -67.81 -45.52 -24.62
CA THR A 7 -66.97 -45.70 -25.82
C THR A 7 -67.59 -45.66 -27.21
N THR A 8 -67.32 -44.55 -27.92
CA THR A 8 -66.90 -44.49 -29.33
C THR A 8 -66.14 -43.17 -29.52
N LEU A 9 -64.80 -43.17 -29.52
CA LEU A 9 -63.96 -43.34 -30.71
C LEU A 9 -64.30 -42.33 -31.82
N TRP A 10 -63.72 -41.13 -31.72
CA TRP A 10 -63.39 -40.32 -32.87
C TRP A 10 -61.90 -40.01 -32.81
N LEU A 11 -61.16 -40.67 -33.68
CA LEU A 11 -59.73 -40.55 -33.87
C LEU A 11 -59.51 -40.09 -35.30
N VAL A 12 -59.41 -38.77 -35.50
CA VAL A 12 -58.83 -38.08 -36.67
C VAL A 12 -58.50 -36.68 -36.12
N LEU A 13 -57.30 -36.11 -36.15
CA LEU A 13 -56.27 -36.10 -37.18
C LEU A 13 -54.94 -35.72 -36.49
N ALA A 14 -53.86 -36.37 -36.90
CA ALA A 14 -52.51 -36.03 -36.52
C ALA A 14 -52.15 -34.60 -36.99
N LEU A 15 -51.61 -33.79 -36.08
CA LEU A 15 -50.59 -32.80 -36.44
C LEU A 15 -49.36 -33.07 -35.57
N ALA A 16 -48.44 -33.84 -36.15
CA ALA A 16 -47.09 -33.96 -35.64
C ALA A 16 -46.34 -32.65 -35.96
N SER A 17 -46.22 -31.76 -34.98
CA SER A 17 -45.16 -30.75 -34.98
C SER A 17 -44.04 -31.30 -34.10
N ALA A 18 -43.14 -32.04 -34.74
CA ALA A 18 -41.86 -32.38 -34.16
C ALA A 18 -40.86 -31.25 -34.39
N ALA A 19 -39.98 -31.08 -33.39
CA ALA A 19 -38.71 -30.34 -33.41
C ALA A 19 -38.82 -28.80 -33.39
N ALA A 20 -38.01 -28.06 -32.66
CA ALA A 20 -37.04 -28.37 -31.62
C ALA A 20 -36.63 -27.00 -31.04
N SER A 21 -36.46 -26.95 -29.73
CA SER A 21 -35.53 -26.08 -28.98
C SER A 21 -34.92 -24.88 -29.71
N ALA A 22 -35.34 -23.67 -29.33
CA ALA A 22 -34.45 -22.52 -29.15
C ALA A 22 -35.20 -21.39 -28.43
N SER A 23 -35.59 -21.58 -27.17
CA SER A 23 -35.81 -20.44 -26.27
C SER A 23 -34.44 -19.83 -25.93
N ALA A 24 -33.92 -19.03 -26.86
CA ALA A 24 -32.74 -18.19 -26.67
C ALA A 24 -33.12 -16.85 -26.01
N ASP A 25 -34.04 -16.88 -25.05
CA ASP A 25 -34.60 -15.68 -24.38
C ASP A 25 -34.22 -15.61 -22.88
N GLU A 26 -33.27 -16.44 -22.43
CA GLU A 26 -32.87 -16.49 -21.02
C GLU A 26 -31.36 -16.38 -20.83
N ARG A 27 -30.72 -15.50 -21.62
CA ARG A 27 -29.29 -15.14 -21.48
C ARG A 27 -28.98 -13.67 -21.80
N ARG A 28 -29.91 -12.74 -21.53
CA ARG A 28 -29.62 -11.30 -21.60
C ARG A 28 -30.06 -10.52 -20.35
N GLN A 29 -29.75 -11.06 -19.17
CA GLN A 29 -29.74 -10.25 -17.95
C GLN A 29 -28.52 -10.58 -17.10
N ALA A 30 -27.33 -10.41 -17.70
CA ALA A 30 -26.06 -10.46 -17.01
C ALA A 30 -25.06 -9.54 -17.73
N SER A 31 -25.40 -8.25 -17.84
CA SER A 31 -24.44 -7.16 -18.01
C SER A 31 -25.16 -5.83 -17.88
N ASP A 32 -25.61 -5.49 -16.66
CA ASP A 32 -25.83 -4.09 -16.30
C ASP A 32 -24.71 -3.64 -15.36
N PHE A 33 -23.50 -3.61 -15.91
CA PHE A 33 -22.47 -2.70 -15.44
C PHE A 33 -22.16 -1.76 -16.61
N GLY A 34 -23.18 -1.03 -17.03
CA GLY A 34 -22.99 0.14 -17.89
C GLY A 34 -22.17 1.17 -17.12
N HIS A 35 -20.85 1.17 -17.31
CA HIS A 35 -20.03 2.32 -16.98
C HIS A 35 -20.37 3.41 -17.99
N SER A 36 -21.26 4.30 -17.60
CA SER A 36 -21.45 5.58 -18.28
C SER A 36 -20.21 6.42 -18.02
N GLU A 37 -19.30 6.40 -18.98
CA GLU A 37 -18.26 7.41 -19.13
C GLU A 37 -18.94 8.78 -19.36
N ALA A 38 -18.42 9.82 -18.69
CA ALA A 38 -18.79 11.24 -18.79
C ALA A 38 -19.98 11.76 -17.96
N GLU A 39 -19.77 11.83 -16.64
CA GLU A 39 -19.87 13.10 -15.89
C GLU A 39 -19.17 12.89 -14.53
N ILE A 40 -18.18 13.71 -14.16
CA ILE A 40 -17.81 13.82 -12.75
C ILE A 40 -18.93 14.62 -12.07
N GLY A 41 -20.03 13.92 -11.78
CA GLY A 41 -21.11 14.35 -10.89
C GLY A 41 -20.79 14.04 -9.42
N PRO A 42 -21.61 14.50 -8.47
CA PRO A 42 -21.23 15.14 -7.19
C PRO A 42 -20.48 14.31 -6.12
N LEU A 43 -20.09 13.05 -6.38
CA LEU A 43 -19.32 12.24 -5.43
C LEU A 43 -18.08 11.62 -6.12
N ARG A 44 -16.89 12.13 -5.77
CA ARG A 44 -15.58 11.58 -6.17
C ARG A 44 -15.37 10.15 -5.67
N TYR A 45 -15.86 9.84 -4.48
CA TYR A 45 -15.69 8.54 -3.85
C TYR A 45 -16.97 7.71 -3.92
N SER A 46 -16.87 6.43 -4.28
CA SER A 46 -17.93 5.43 -4.09
C SER A 46 -17.58 4.50 -2.92
N MET A 47 -18.57 4.14 -2.11
CA MET A 47 -18.39 3.34 -0.89
C MET A 47 -19.12 2.00 -0.98
N ALA A 48 -18.50 0.93 -0.48
CA ALA A 48 -19.11 -0.39 -0.32
C ALA A 48 -18.82 -0.94 1.08
N LEU A 49 -19.80 -1.60 1.68
CA LEU A 49 -19.61 -2.32 2.94
C LEU A 49 -18.86 -3.63 2.66
N VAL A 50 -17.82 -3.91 3.45
CA VAL A 50 -17.01 -5.13 3.36
C VAL A 50 -16.76 -5.68 4.76
N ASP A 51 -16.28 -6.92 4.85
CA ASP A 51 -15.97 -7.53 6.13
C ASP A 51 -14.93 -6.71 6.90
N GLY A 52 -15.31 -6.22 8.08
CA GLY A 52 -14.42 -5.45 8.95
C GLY A 52 -14.30 -3.96 8.62
N GLY A 53 -15.09 -3.41 7.70
CA GLY A 53 -15.03 -1.97 7.40
C GLY A 53 -15.80 -1.51 6.17
N ILE A 54 -15.27 -0.46 5.55
CA ILE A 54 -15.82 0.17 4.34
C ILE A 54 -14.71 0.19 3.29
N ALA A 55 -15.01 -0.22 2.08
CA ALA A 55 -14.15 0.01 0.92
C ALA A 55 -14.54 1.33 0.25
N LEU A 56 -13.57 2.22 0.05
CA LEU A 56 -13.70 3.49 -0.66
C LEU A 56 -12.98 3.38 -2.01
N LEU A 57 -13.67 3.66 -3.10
CA LEU A 57 -13.09 3.76 -4.45
C LEU A 57 -13.12 5.22 -4.91
N ASP A 58 -11.95 5.77 -5.21
CA ASP A 58 -11.81 7.07 -5.86
C ASP A 58 -12.08 6.93 -7.37
N ARG A 59 -13.18 7.51 -7.85
CA ARG A 59 -13.60 7.45 -9.26
C ARG A 59 -12.74 8.30 -10.19
N GLN A 60 -11.92 9.21 -9.64
CA GLN A 60 -11.00 10.03 -10.43
C GLN A 60 -9.65 9.33 -10.65
N THR A 61 -9.13 8.66 -9.61
CA THR A 61 -7.81 8.01 -9.68
C THR A 61 -7.89 6.50 -9.88
N GLY A 62 -9.07 5.90 -9.69
CA GLY A 62 -9.26 4.44 -9.71
C GLY A 62 -8.71 3.74 -8.46
N THR A 63 -8.40 4.49 -7.39
CA THR A 63 -7.75 3.96 -6.19
C THR A 63 -8.76 3.34 -5.23
N LEU A 64 -8.50 2.12 -4.77
CA LEU A 64 -9.31 1.44 -3.75
C LEU A 64 -8.62 1.54 -2.38
N GLU A 65 -9.38 1.92 -1.35
CA GLU A 65 -8.95 2.02 0.04
C GLU A 65 -9.89 1.22 0.95
N HIS A 66 -9.35 0.63 2.02
CA HIS A 66 -10.09 -0.03 3.08
C HIS A 66 -10.05 0.82 4.35
N CYS A 67 -11.21 1.26 4.81
CA CYS A 67 -11.39 2.08 6.00
C CYS A 67 -11.96 1.25 7.15
N SER A 68 -11.29 1.29 8.30
CA SER A 68 -11.71 0.63 9.54
C SER A 68 -11.83 1.64 10.67
N VAL A 69 -12.72 1.39 11.63
CA VAL A 69 -12.83 2.23 12.84
C VAL A 69 -11.75 1.79 13.84
N GLN A 70 -10.82 2.68 14.16
CA GLN A 70 -9.81 2.48 15.19
C GLN A 70 -9.92 3.62 16.21
N SER A 71 -10.08 3.30 17.48
CA SER A 71 -10.20 4.30 18.56
C SER A 71 -11.29 5.36 18.31
N GLY A 72 -12.40 4.96 17.67
CA GLY A 72 -13.51 5.86 17.34
C GLY A 72 -13.28 6.78 16.12
N GLN A 73 -12.18 6.59 15.38
CA GLN A 73 -11.85 7.34 14.17
C GLN A 73 -11.80 6.42 12.95
N PHE A 74 -12.18 6.93 11.78
CA PHE A 74 -12.02 6.21 10.52
C PHE A 74 -10.55 6.28 10.06
N VAL A 75 -9.91 5.12 9.90
CA VAL A 75 -8.55 5.00 9.37
C VAL A 75 -8.60 4.23 8.06
N CYS A 76 -8.27 4.91 6.96
CA CYS A 76 -8.24 4.35 5.60
C CYS A 76 -6.82 3.95 5.21
N ARG A 77 -6.69 2.78 4.57
CA ARG A 77 -5.43 2.24 4.03
C ARG A 77 -5.65 1.78 2.59
N LEU A 78 -4.67 1.92 1.72
CA LEU A 78 -4.75 1.44 0.34
C LEU A 78 -5.08 -0.07 0.30
N ALA A 79 -6.08 -0.45 -0.48
CA ALA A 79 -6.62 -1.82 -0.53
C ALA A 79 -5.94 -2.72 -1.59
N VAL A 80 -5.06 -2.16 -2.42
CA VAL A 80 -4.35 -2.92 -3.47
C VAL A 80 -2.98 -3.33 -2.95
N ASP A 81 -2.74 -4.64 -2.93
CA ASP A 81 -1.49 -5.30 -2.59
C ASP A 81 -0.31 -4.85 -3.47
N GLU A 82 0.43 -3.85 -3.00
CA GLU A 82 1.88 -3.82 -3.23
C GLU A 82 2.63 -4.69 -2.21
N ARG A 83 1.93 -5.41 -1.32
CA ARG A 83 2.57 -6.29 -0.33
C ARG A 83 3.51 -7.28 -0.97
N ASP A 84 3.09 -7.96 -2.03
CA ASP A 84 3.97 -8.92 -2.73
C ASP A 84 5.18 -8.24 -3.39
N GLY A 85 5.00 -7.03 -3.92
CA GLY A 85 6.10 -6.23 -4.49
C GLY A 85 7.10 -5.75 -3.43
N TYR A 86 6.60 -5.27 -2.29
CA TYR A 86 7.43 -4.86 -1.16
C TYR A 86 8.07 -6.06 -0.46
N GLU A 87 7.36 -7.17 -0.30
CA GLU A 87 7.89 -8.41 0.27
C GLU A 87 8.98 -9.00 -0.62
N ALA A 88 8.82 -8.95 -1.95
CA ALA A 88 9.87 -9.31 -2.91
C ALA A 88 11.10 -8.39 -2.82
N GLU A 89 10.92 -7.08 -2.72
CA GLU A 89 12.04 -6.15 -2.57
C GLU A 89 12.73 -6.28 -1.20
N ILE A 90 11.97 -6.50 -0.12
CA ILE A 90 12.51 -6.80 1.22
C ILE A 90 13.34 -8.09 1.18
N ALA A 91 12.84 -9.15 0.53
CA ALA A 91 13.59 -10.39 0.37
C ALA A 91 14.89 -10.17 -0.42
N ARG A 92 14.85 -9.39 -1.51
CA ARG A 92 16.04 -9.03 -2.30
C ARG A 92 17.06 -8.24 -1.48
N LEU A 93 16.60 -7.26 -0.71
CA LEU A 93 17.46 -6.43 0.14
C LEU A 93 18.10 -7.23 1.26
N ARG A 94 17.34 -8.13 1.92
CA ARG A 94 17.87 -9.06 2.92
C ARG A 94 18.96 -9.96 2.34
N ALA A 95 18.71 -10.57 1.18
CA ALA A 95 19.70 -11.41 0.52
C ALA A 95 21.00 -10.66 0.19
N ARG A 96 20.90 -9.37 -0.16
CA ARG A 96 22.07 -8.51 -0.40
C ARG A 96 22.83 -8.19 0.89
N LEU A 97 22.11 -7.88 1.98
CA LEU A 97 22.73 -7.66 3.29
C LEU A 97 23.45 -8.93 3.76
N ASP A 98 22.79 -10.08 3.71
CA ASP A 98 23.37 -11.36 4.09
C ASP A 98 24.62 -11.67 3.25
N ALA A 99 24.61 -11.39 1.94
CA ALA A 99 25.79 -11.56 1.09
C ALA A 99 26.94 -10.59 1.45
N GLN A 100 26.61 -9.37 1.86
CA GLN A 100 27.59 -8.38 2.31
C GLN A 100 28.14 -8.69 3.71
N GLU A 101 27.34 -9.28 4.58
CA GLU A 101 27.73 -9.72 5.92
C GLU A 101 28.52 -11.03 5.87
N ALA A 102 28.12 -12.01 5.05
CA ALA A 102 28.86 -13.25 4.85
C ALA A 102 30.25 -13.05 4.21
N GLY A 103 30.40 -11.99 3.39
CA GLY A 103 31.68 -11.57 2.84
C GLY A 103 32.54 -10.76 3.82
N GLN A 104 31.98 -10.33 4.95
CA GLN A 104 32.74 -9.74 6.03
C GLN A 104 33.20 -10.88 6.94
N PRO A 105 34.51 -11.19 7.02
CA PRO A 105 34.97 -12.05 8.10
C PRO A 105 34.51 -11.40 9.40
N GLU A 106 33.84 -12.17 10.27
CA GLU A 106 33.52 -11.78 11.65
C GLU A 106 34.76 -11.12 12.20
N LYS A 107 34.77 -9.79 12.19
CA LYS A 107 35.97 -9.04 12.52
C LYS A 107 36.10 -9.27 14.02
N PRO A 108 37.10 -10.04 14.48
CA PRO A 108 37.34 -10.05 15.91
C PRO A 108 37.56 -8.59 16.27
N GLU A 109 36.94 -8.09 17.34
CA GLU A 109 37.22 -6.77 17.87
C GLU A 109 38.73 -6.64 18.12
N LYS A 110 39.44 -6.21 17.08
CA LYS A 110 40.87 -5.91 17.06
C LYS A 110 41.09 -4.80 16.04
N PRO A 111 42.02 -3.90 16.38
CA PRO A 111 41.94 -2.50 16.02
C PRO A 111 42.08 -2.33 14.51
N ARG A 112 41.28 -1.42 13.93
CA ARG A 112 41.53 -0.91 12.58
C ARG A 112 43.00 -0.45 12.49
N SER A 113 43.70 -0.90 11.46
CA SER A 113 45.03 -0.44 11.04
C SER A 113 44.95 -0.07 9.55
N PRO A 114 45.80 0.81 9.02
CA PRO A 114 45.70 2.25 9.16
C PRO A 114 45.45 2.87 7.78
N GLU A 115 44.23 3.27 7.49
CA GLU A 115 43.92 4.17 6.38
C GLU A 115 43.64 5.55 6.96
N LYS A 116 44.63 6.43 6.82
CA LYS A 116 44.76 7.75 7.46
C LYS A 116 44.58 7.69 8.97
N SER A 117 45.66 7.31 9.65
CA SER A 117 45.77 7.36 11.11
C SER A 117 45.44 8.77 11.62
N GLU A 118 44.20 8.98 12.06
CA GLU A 118 43.96 9.92 13.14
C GLU A 118 44.91 9.49 14.26
N PRO A 119 45.70 10.41 14.84
CA PRO A 119 46.48 10.08 16.01
C PRO A 119 45.51 9.48 17.04
N LYS A 120 45.92 8.38 17.69
CA LYS A 120 45.22 7.77 18.83
C LYS A 120 45.33 8.72 20.02
N VAL A 121 44.67 9.86 19.89
CA VAL A 121 44.51 10.88 20.91
C VAL A 121 43.48 10.32 21.88
N SER A 122 43.82 10.26 23.17
CA SER A 122 42.85 9.85 24.19
C SER A 122 41.62 10.77 24.15
N GLU A 123 40.46 10.27 24.55
CA GLU A 123 39.23 11.07 24.61
C GLU A 123 39.44 12.35 25.44
N ASP A 124 40.19 12.26 26.54
CA ASP A 124 40.56 13.43 27.35
C ASP A 124 41.38 14.46 26.57
N GLN A 125 42.30 14.01 25.72
CA GLN A 125 43.12 14.91 24.91
C GLN A 125 42.30 15.52 23.76
N ARG A 126 41.34 14.78 23.19
CA ARG A 126 40.37 15.32 22.21
C ARG A 126 39.47 16.38 22.85
N LEU A 127 38.94 16.09 24.04
CA LEU A 127 38.12 17.01 24.81
C LEU A 127 38.89 18.27 25.20
N ASN A 128 40.11 18.12 25.70
CA ASN A 128 40.97 19.25 26.06
C ASN A 128 41.31 20.12 24.84
N GLU A 129 41.58 19.52 23.67
CA GLU A 129 41.84 20.29 22.46
C GLU A 129 40.59 21.01 21.96
N ALA A 130 39.42 20.38 22.04
CA ALA A 130 38.13 21.01 21.72
C ALA A 130 37.84 22.20 22.64
N MET A 131 38.06 22.06 23.95
CA MET A 131 37.88 23.15 24.92
C MET A 131 38.86 24.30 24.67
N ARG A 132 40.11 24.00 24.28
CA ARG A 132 41.08 25.03 23.88
C ARG A 132 40.64 25.77 22.62
N HIS A 133 40.09 25.08 21.63
CA HIS A 133 39.56 25.70 20.42
C HIS A 133 38.34 26.57 20.71
N ALA A 134 37.37 26.05 21.47
CA ALA A 134 36.18 26.78 21.89
C ALA A 134 36.54 28.05 22.68
N GLY A 135 37.47 27.95 23.63
CA GLY A 135 37.92 29.09 24.43
C GLY A 135 38.69 30.17 23.63
N ARG A 136 39.36 29.80 22.54
CA ARG A 136 39.97 30.78 21.61
C ARG A 136 38.91 31.47 20.76
N ALA A 137 37.92 30.73 20.27
CA ALA A 137 36.83 31.27 19.47
C ALA A 137 35.97 32.25 20.28
N LEU A 138 35.60 31.89 21.51
CA LEU A 138 34.81 32.75 22.39
C LEU A 138 35.52 34.07 22.70
N ARG A 139 36.82 34.04 23.01
CA ARG A 139 37.59 35.27 23.28
C ARG A 139 37.60 36.22 22.10
N ARG A 140 37.91 35.71 20.90
CA ARG A 140 37.88 36.51 19.66
C ARG A 140 36.51 37.12 19.38
N PHE A 141 35.44 36.36 19.62
CA PHE A 141 34.08 36.86 19.47
C PHE A 141 33.78 37.99 20.47
N LEU A 142 34.12 37.80 21.75
CA LEU A 142 33.90 38.81 22.78
C LEU A 142 34.76 40.06 22.57
N ASP A 143 35.96 39.94 21.98
CA ASP A 143 36.79 41.08 21.58
C ASP A 143 36.08 41.88 20.47
N ALA A 144 35.60 41.21 19.41
CA ALA A 144 34.88 41.86 18.30
C ALA A 144 33.60 42.59 18.77
N VAL A 145 32.85 42.00 19.71
CA VAL A 145 31.65 42.65 20.29
C VAL A 145 32.02 43.88 21.13
N ARG A 146 33.16 43.86 21.85
CA ARG A 146 33.61 45.01 22.64
C ARG A 146 34.14 46.15 21.77
N ASP A 147 34.79 45.81 20.66
CA ASP A 147 35.28 46.77 19.66
C ASP A 147 34.11 47.61 19.11
N LEU A 148 33.05 46.93 18.63
CA LEU A 148 31.83 47.57 18.15
C LEU A 148 31.10 48.44 19.19
N ARG A 149 31.25 48.11 20.48
CA ARG A 149 30.67 48.90 21.57
C ARG A 149 31.52 50.13 21.92
N SER A 150 32.81 50.09 21.63
CA SER A 150 33.75 51.15 21.98
C SER A 150 33.79 52.27 20.92
N ASP A 151 33.33 51.99 19.69
CA ASP A 151 33.25 52.93 18.57
C ASP A 151 31.96 53.80 18.52
N GLY A 152 31.10 53.70 19.55
CA GLY A 152 29.89 54.53 19.71
C GLY A 152 29.91 55.30 21.02
#